data_AF-A0A0K0EFS1-F1
#
_entry.id   AF-A0A0K0EFS1-F1
#
_cell.length_a   1.000
_cell.length_b   1.000
_cell.length_c   1.000
_cell.angle_alpha   90.00
_cell.angle_beta   90.00
_cell.angle_gamma   90.00
#
_symmetry.space_group_name_H-M   'P 1'
#
loop_
_entity.id
_entity.type
_entity.pdbx_description
1 polymer ?
#
loop_
_entity_poly.entity_id
_entity_poly.type
_entity_poly.pdbx_seq_one_letter_code
_entity_poly.pdbx_strand_id
1 'polypeptide(L)'
;MKYWIINRNLPRAYILVNSDKDFTDYHIDFKREIRKNFKDPWILPIKYFIDHPVIKDNVRLAIEILQNNTCVTFSEQDKTFDNTQGLIFKEASGCQSFVGHVSENHPQTINLSQHCQKNPYNILHELGHALGLVHEHARIGRDAFITIDFSQLDDNGKKNFKIRNYSNYFNYSVDYDYSSIMHYGPYDFGSFWKRLFGFPVIKSKLHWQFTWMMESIYAIVIGVVGPVIILVKLFKNKTISCRNGGYPDFRDCSKCICPTGYTGDTCGKIVESSSGCGNTTYNASETNIPIILGDKMNCYILIRAKENKKVLLTISYLNAPSYTNNVCTEKNAFQIKYRKDKGATGLLLCGHQSIPFTIKSESRSILIIYKGTGGHSMMHFVFKETD
;
A
#
# COMPACT_ATOMS: atom_id res chain seq x y z
N MET A 1 21.93 10.56 -18.86
CA MET A 1 22.01 9.23 -18.23
C MET A 1 22.74 9.42 -16.90
N LYS A 2 22.04 9.69 -15.79
CA LYS A 2 22.67 9.81 -14.46
C LYS A 2 22.72 8.41 -13.85
N TYR A 3 23.94 7.92 -13.68
CA TYR A 3 24.26 6.61 -13.16
C TYR A 3 24.10 6.59 -11.64
N TRP A 4 23.59 5.45 -11.14
CA TRP A 4 23.48 5.09 -9.74
C TRP A 4 24.70 5.54 -8.93
N ILE A 5 24.48 6.34 -7.87
CA ILE A 5 25.59 6.76 -7.00
C ILE A 5 25.86 5.66 -5.97
N ILE A 6 26.99 4.99 -6.16
CA ILE A 6 27.51 3.87 -5.39
C ILE A 6 27.97 4.36 -4.01
N ASN A 7 27.54 3.72 -2.92
CA ASN A 7 28.20 3.89 -1.62
C ASN A 7 28.64 2.52 -1.07
N ARG A 8 29.97 2.32 -1.01
CA ARG A 8 30.62 1.11 -0.51
C ARG A 8 30.98 1.37 0.95
N ASN A 9 30.59 0.46 1.85
CA ASN A 9 30.83 0.43 3.31
C ASN A 9 29.67 0.93 4.19
N LEU A 10 28.55 0.20 4.20
CA LEU A 10 27.49 0.44 5.19
C LEU A 10 27.30 -0.76 6.13
N PRO A 11 27.18 -0.52 7.46
CA PRO A 11 26.96 -1.55 8.47
C PRO A 11 25.76 -2.46 8.20
N ARG A 12 25.78 -3.68 8.76
CA ARG A 12 24.77 -4.76 8.60
C ARG A 12 23.29 -4.37 8.86
N ALA A 13 23.01 -3.17 9.38
CA ALA A 13 21.65 -2.68 9.66
C ALA A 13 21.10 -1.70 8.60
N TYR A 14 21.90 -1.26 7.64
CA TYR A 14 21.45 -0.35 6.58
C TYR A 14 20.74 -1.11 5.45
N ILE A 15 19.59 -0.60 5.00
CA ILE A 15 19.06 -0.92 3.68
C ILE A 15 19.58 0.14 2.72
N LEU A 16 20.30 -0.28 1.69
CA LEU A 16 20.69 0.62 0.60
C LEU A 16 19.64 0.50 -0.51
N VAL A 17 18.73 1.47 -0.58
CA VAL A 17 17.85 1.68 -1.74
C VAL A 17 18.55 2.70 -2.64
N ASN A 18 19.53 2.24 -3.41
CA ASN A 18 19.88 2.95 -4.62
C ASN A 18 18.70 2.72 -5.56
N SER A 19 17.80 3.69 -5.61
CA SER A 19 16.65 3.80 -6.50
C SER A 19 16.45 5.29 -6.74
N ASP A 20 17.26 5.86 -7.64
CA ASP A 20 17.15 7.24 -8.16
C ASP A 20 16.08 7.39 -9.27
N LYS A 21 14.87 7.89 -8.96
CA LYS A 21 13.84 8.39 -9.91
C LYS A 21 12.55 8.82 -9.17
N ASP A 22 11.49 9.19 -9.91
CA ASP A 22 10.54 10.18 -9.43
C ASP A 22 9.08 9.76 -9.07
N PHE A 23 8.62 9.85 -7.81
CA PHE A 23 7.19 9.70 -7.39
C PHE A 23 6.46 11.06 -7.22
N THR A 24 5.10 11.13 -7.31
CA THR A 24 4.20 12.21 -6.76
C THR A 24 2.72 11.80 -6.50
N ASP A 25 2.35 10.84 -5.62
CA ASP A 25 0.93 10.47 -5.37
C ASP A 25 0.61 9.78 -4.07
N TYR A 26 -0.61 10.07 -3.65
CA TYR A 26 -1.25 9.83 -2.40
C TYR A 26 -1.96 8.50 -2.50
N HIS A 27 -1.39 7.38 -2.07
CA HIS A 27 -2.16 6.20 -1.64
C HIS A 27 -1.22 5.26 -0.89
N ILE A 28 -1.62 4.81 0.29
CA ILE A 28 -0.75 4.12 1.25
C ILE A 28 -1.59 3.10 2.01
N ASP A 29 -1.17 1.84 2.08
CA ASP A 29 -1.73 0.86 3.01
C ASP A 29 -0.60 0.15 3.77
N PHE A 30 -0.20 0.65 4.95
CA PHE A 30 0.89 0.03 5.72
C PHE A 30 0.39 -1.15 6.55
N LYS A 31 0.05 -2.29 5.93
CA LYS A 31 -0.24 -3.56 6.61
C LYS A 31 0.92 -4.55 6.51
N ARG A 32 1.90 -4.48 7.42
CA ARG A 32 3.23 -5.02 7.08
C ARG A 32 3.94 -5.69 8.23
N GLU A 33 4.98 -6.42 7.86
CA GLU A 33 5.93 -6.98 8.79
C GLU A 33 6.79 -5.86 9.39
N ILE A 34 6.77 -5.72 10.72
CA ILE A 34 7.50 -4.67 11.43
C ILE A 34 8.63 -5.30 12.23
N ARG A 35 9.83 -4.73 12.12
CA ARG A 35 10.90 -4.97 13.08
C ARG A 35 10.53 -4.36 14.40
N LYS A 36 10.12 -5.17 15.37
CA LYS A 36 9.82 -4.68 16.71
C LYS A 36 10.99 -4.98 17.65
N ASN A 37 11.62 -3.93 18.15
CA ASN A 37 12.50 -4.03 19.30
C ASN A 37 11.72 -3.63 20.55
N PHE A 38 11.31 -4.61 21.37
CA PHE A 38 10.56 -4.34 22.60
C PHE A 38 11.42 -3.70 23.70
N LYS A 39 12.74 -3.80 23.60
CA LYS A 39 13.66 -3.26 24.61
C LYS A 39 13.95 -1.77 24.37
N ASP A 40 13.87 -1.35 23.12
CA ASP A 40 14.25 0.00 22.70
C ASP A 40 13.24 0.54 21.66
N PRO A 41 12.04 0.96 22.12
CA PRO A 41 11.04 1.58 21.27
C PRO A 41 11.26 3.09 21.09
N TRP A 42 10.67 3.64 20.03
CA TRP A 42 10.55 5.09 19.89
C TRP A 42 9.80 5.72 21.08
N ILE A 43 10.38 6.75 21.69
CA ILE A 43 9.73 7.61 22.67
C ILE A 43 8.93 8.69 21.91
N LEU A 44 7.63 8.76 22.20
CA LEU A 44 6.73 9.74 21.58
C LEU A 44 6.63 11.03 22.43
N PRO A 45 6.55 12.21 21.81
CA PRO A 45 6.65 12.45 20.36
C PRO A 45 8.10 12.28 19.86
N ILE A 46 8.25 11.69 18.67
CA ILE A 46 9.57 11.51 18.02
C ILE A 46 10.10 12.87 17.60
N LYS A 47 11.24 13.27 18.14
CA LYS A 47 11.92 14.51 17.75
C LYS A 47 12.38 14.40 16.29
N TYR A 48 12.21 15.46 15.50
CA TYR A 48 12.79 15.53 14.17
C TYR A 48 13.35 16.91 13.81
N PHE A 49 14.41 16.92 13.02
CA PHE A 49 15.02 18.14 12.46
C PHE A 49 15.11 18.01 10.94
N ILE A 50 14.81 19.09 10.23
CA ILE A 50 14.90 19.15 8.76
C ILE A 50 16.13 19.97 8.38
N ASP A 51 17.19 19.28 7.94
CA ASP A 51 18.44 19.90 7.52
C ASP A 51 18.31 20.56 6.14
N HIS A 52 18.75 21.81 6.01
CA HIS A 52 18.68 22.53 4.74
C HIS A 52 19.66 21.86 3.74
N PRO A 53 19.29 21.67 2.45
CA PRO A 53 18.16 22.26 1.73
C PRO A 53 16.89 21.40 1.59
N VAL A 54 16.66 20.41 2.46
CA VAL A 54 15.47 19.56 2.39
C VAL A 54 14.18 20.40 2.41
N ILE A 55 13.27 20.16 1.44
CA ILE A 55 11.96 20.83 1.34
C ILE A 55 11.12 20.55 2.59
N LYS A 56 11.02 21.55 3.48
CA LYS A 56 10.34 21.41 4.78
C LYS A 56 8.86 21.06 4.66
N ASP A 57 8.15 21.68 3.73
CA ASP A 57 6.69 21.52 3.59
C ASP A 57 6.31 20.07 3.24
N ASN A 58 7.11 19.40 2.40
CA ASN A 58 6.85 18.00 2.05
C ASN A 58 7.14 17.04 3.20
N VAL A 59 8.17 17.31 4.03
CA VAL A 59 8.43 16.53 5.24
C VAL A 59 7.28 16.69 6.24
N ARG A 60 6.83 17.93 6.46
CA ARG A 60 5.70 18.23 7.36
C ARG A 60 4.42 17.55 6.88
N LEU A 61 4.12 17.58 5.59
CA LEU A 61 2.96 16.90 5.02
C LEU A 61 3.05 15.37 5.18
N ALA A 62 4.22 14.76 4.97
CA ALA A 62 4.41 13.33 5.20
C ALA A 62 4.17 12.96 6.67
N ILE A 63 4.71 13.76 7.60
CA ILE A 63 4.49 13.59 9.04
C ILE A 63 3.02 13.77 9.39
N GLU A 64 2.35 14.79 8.85
CA GLU A 64 0.92 15.04 9.08
C GLU A 64 0.07 13.85 8.63
N ILE A 65 0.33 13.30 7.45
CA ILE A 65 -0.36 12.10 6.94
C ILE A 65 -0.20 10.94 7.94
N LEU A 66 1.01 10.73 8.45
CA LEU A 66 1.29 9.67 9.41
C LEU A 66 0.57 9.90 10.75
N GLN A 67 0.64 11.12 11.30
CA GLN A 67 -0.01 11.49 12.56
C GLN A 67 -1.53 11.43 12.47
N ASN A 68 -2.12 11.71 11.30
CA ASN A 68 -3.56 11.65 11.08
C ASN A 68 -4.10 10.22 10.94
N ASN A 69 -3.22 9.23 10.75
CA ASN A 69 -3.58 7.83 10.53
C ASN A 69 -3.00 6.86 11.59
N THR A 70 -2.20 7.37 12.54
CA THR A 70 -1.55 6.56 13.60
C THR A 70 -1.45 7.27 14.95
N CYS A 71 -1.17 6.51 16.01
CA CYS A 71 -0.74 7.04 17.30
C CYS A 71 0.65 7.71 17.31
N VAL A 72 1.43 7.58 16.24
CA VAL A 72 2.81 8.09 16.22
C VAL A 72 2.74 9.60 16.09
N THR A 73 3.37 10.30 17.04
CA THR A 73 3.45 11.76 17.06
C THR A 73 4.89 12.22 16.93
N PHE A 74 5.08 13.43 16.43
CA PHE A 74 6.37 14.02 16.09
C PHE A 74 6.48 15.43 16.66
N SER A 75 7.70 15.84 16.99
CA SER A 75 8.02 17.18 17.49
C SER A 75 9.16 17.77 16.66
N GLU A 76 8.85 18.80 15.87
CA GLU A 76 9.85 19.52 15.07
C GLU A 76 10.81 20.28 15.98
N GLN A 77 12.09 20.24 15.68
CA GLN A 77 13.15 20.94 16.41
C GLN A 77 13.73 22.06 15.54
N ASP A 78 14.07 23.21 16.15
CA ASP A 78 14.65 24.36 15.43
C ASP A 78 16.13 24.17 15.07
N LYS A 79 16.82 23.28 15.80
CA LYS A 79 18.23 22.95 15.61
C LYS A 79 18.43 21.45 15.66
N THR A 80 19.53 21.00 15.06
CA THR A 80 19.99 19.62 15.21
C THR A 80 20.23 19.28 16.69
N PHE A 81 20.21 18.00 16.98
CA PHE A 81 20.34 17.46 18.33
C PHE A 81 21.17 16.18 18.30
N ASP A 82 21.74 15.83 19.45
CA ASP A 82 22.49 14.58 19.68
C ASP A 82 22.22 14.11 21.11
N ASN A 83 22.74 12.95 21.51
CA ASN A 83 22.53 12.34 22.84
C ASN A 83 21.06 12.02 23.16
N THR A 84 20.22 11.89 22.13
CA THR A 84 18.80 11.56 22.24
C THR A 84 18.32 10.94 20.91
N GLN A 85 17.35 10.04 20.98
CA GLN A 85 16.69 9.52 19.80
C GLN A 85 15.95 10.62 19.01
N GLY A 86 15.87 10.42 17.70
CA GLY A 86 15.06 11.23 16.80
C GLY A 86 15.46 11.03 15.34
N LEU A 87 14.86 11.81 14.47
CA LEU A 87 15.06 11.73 13.03
C LEU A 87 15.69 13.02 12.48
N ILE A 88 16.75 12.89 11.72
CA ILE A 88 17.33 14.02 10.97
C ILE A 88 17.05 13.77 9.49
N PHE A 89 16.27 14.64 8.86
CA PHE A 89 16.06 14.60 7.41
C PHE A 89 17.19 15.36 6.73
N LYS A 90 17.94 14.70 5.86
CA LYS A 90 19.12 15.28 5.21
C LYS A 90 19.13 15.00 3.71
N GLU A 91 19.59 15.96 2.93
CA GLU A 91 19.79 15.75 1.50
C GLU A 91 20.96 14.78 1.23
N ALA A 92 20.74 13.82 0.33
CA ALA A 92 21.78 12.91 -0.17
C ALA A 92 21.58 12.56 -1.64
N SER A 93 22.38 11.63 -2.17
CA SER A 93 22.22 11.17 -3.56
C SER A 93 20.99 10.29 -3.78
N GLY A 94 20.58 9.52 -2.77
CA GLY A 94 19.48 8.55 -2.85
C GLY A 94 18.53 8.66 -1.66
N CYS A 95 17.54 7.76 -1.64
CA CYS A 95 16.49 7.73 -0.63
C CYS A 95 16.73 6.52 0.26
N GLN A 96 16.99 6.76 1.55
CA GLN A 96 17.37 5.69 2.46
C GLN A 96 17.03 6.02 3.90
N SER A 97 16.59 4.99 4.60
CA SER A 97 16.26 5.01 6.00
C SER A 97 16.59 3.67 6.64
N PHE A 98 16.90 3.70 7.93
CA PHE A 98 17.04 2.47 8.71
C PHE A 98 15.68 1.82 8.94
N VAL A 99 15.66 0.50 9.04
CA VAL A 99 14.47 -0.20 9.48
C VAL A 99 14.41 -0.29 11.01
N GLY A 100 13.50 0.48 11.57
CA GLY A 100 13.23 0.59 13.00
C GLY A 100 14.18 1.58 13.69
N HIS A 101 13.95 1.72 14.99
CA HIS A 101 14.81 2.50 15.87
C HIS A 101 16.19 1.83 16.01
N VAL A 102 17.26 2.63 15.90
CA VAL A 102 18.65 2.14 15.92
C VAL A 102 19.34 2.37 17.26
N SER A 103 19.13 3.52 17.91
CA SER A 103 19.87 3.90 19.12
C SER A 103 19.10 4.89 20.01
N GLU A 104 18.95 4.57 21.29
CA GLU A 104 18.38 5.46 22.32
C GLU A 104 19.12 6.80 22.46
N ASN A 105 20.42 6.80 22.20
CA ASN A 105 21.32 7.91 22.50
C ASN A 105 21.73 8.71 21.27
N HIS A 106 21.31 8.34 20.07
CA HIS A 106 21.68 9.08 18.86
C HIS A 106 20.51 9.20 17.88
N PRO A 107 20.35 10.35 17.21
CA PRO A 107 19.42 10.47 16.12
C PRO A 107 19.84 9.59 14.94
N GLN A 108 18.87 9.14 14.14
CA GLN A 108 19.13 8.46 12.88
C GLN A 108 18.74 9.36 11.70
N THR A 109 19.56 9.33 10.65
CA THR A 109 19.34 10.13 9.44
C THR A 109 18.41 9.42 8.47
N ILE A 110 17.37 10.11 8.02
CA ILE A 110 16.62 9.78 6.80
C ILE A 110 17.24 10.61 5.69
N ASN A 111 17.84 9.94 4.71
CA ASN A 111 18.42 10.63 3.58
C ASN A 111 17.41 10.71 2.43
N LEU A 112 17.29 11.89 1.85
CA LEU A 112 16.36 12.17 0.77
C LEU A 112 17.14 12.75 -0.41
N SER A 113 16.98 12.15 -1.58
CA SER A 113 17.48 12.77 -2.80
C SER A 113 16.67 14.04 -3.13
N GLN A 114 17.23 14.89 -3.98
CA GLN A 114 16.52 16.00 -4.64
C GLN A 114 15.20 15.56 -5.27
N HIS A 115 15.15 14.30 -5.70
CA HIS A 115 13.90 13.73 -6.12
C HIS A 115 12.99 13.39 -4.92
N CYS A 116 13.47 12.56 -3.97
CA CYS A 116 12.58 12.04 -2.93
C CYS A 116 11.95 13.10 -2.04
N GLN A 117 12.65 14.22 -1.82
CA GLN A 117 12.09 15.32 -1.05
C GLN A 117 10.97 16.08 -1.76
N LYS A 118 10.82 15.96 -3.09
CA LYS A 118 9.73 16.60 -3.85
C LYS A 118 8.37 15.94 -3.64
N ASN A 119 8.37 14.71 -3.14
CA ASN A 119 7.15 13.96 -2.92
C ASN A 119 7.00 13.48 -1.48
N PRO A 120 6.00 13.99 -0.74
CA PRO A 120 5.69 13.55 0.63
C PRO A 120 5.58 12.04 0.79
N TYR A 121 5.12 11.30 -0.23
CA TYR A 121 4.96 9.85 -0.14
C TYR A 121 6.28 9.09 -0.05
N ASN A 122 7.35 9.61 -0.64
CA ASN A 122 8.67 8.99 -0.58
C ASN A 122 9.23 9.17 0.82
N ILE A 123 9.04 10.38 1.34
CA ILE A 123 9.38 10.71 2.71
C ILE A 123 8.58 9.81 3.66
N LEU A 124 7.31 9.53 3.36
CA LEU A 124 6.51 8.60 4.15
C LEU A 124 6.99 7.14 4.02
N HIS A 125 7.45 6.70 2.85
CA HIS A 125 8.12 5.39 2.69
C HIS A 125 9.32 5.29 3.62
N GLU A 126 10.20 6.29 3.60
CA GLU A 126 11.39 6.34 4.45
C GLU A 126 11.06 6.45 5.95
N LEU A 127 10.02 7.20 6.31
CA LEU A 127 9.44 7.22 7.66
C LEU A 127 8.92 5.83 8.05
N GLY A 128 8.24 5.14 7.13
CA GLY A 128 7.77 3.79 7.34
C GLY A 128 8.91 2.84 7.71
N HIS A 129 10.02 2.91 6.97
CA HIS A 129 11.25 2.21 7.35
C HIS A 129 11.71 2.60 8.75
N ALA A 130 11.85 3.90 9.06
CA ALA A 130 12.29 4.36 10.38
C ALA A 130 11.42 3.83 11.53
N LEU A 131 10.13 3.62 11.28
CA LEU A 131 9.17 3.05 12.23
C LEU A 131 9.19 1.51 12.31
N GLY A 132 9.99 0.86 11.47
CA GLY A 132 10.25 -0.58 11.50
C GLY A 132 9.67 -1.37 10.34
N LEU A 133 9.03 -0.72 9.37
CA LEU A 133 8.39 -1.42 8.26
C LEU A 133 9.45 -1.90 7.26
N VAL A 134 9.33 -3.16 6.82
CA VAL A 134 10.14 -3.67 5.71
C VAL A 134 9.40 -3.53 4.40
N HIS A 135 10.13 -3.70 3.31
CA HIS A 135 9.51 -3.81 2.00
C HIS A 135 8.54 -4.99 1.93
N GLU A 136 7.42 -4.79 1.25
CA GLU A 136 6.35 -5.79 1.15
C GLU A 136 6.83 -7.02 0.37
N HIS A 137 7.64 -6.82 -0.68
CA HIS A 137 8.30 -7.91 -1.40
C HIS A 137 9.44 -8.55 -0.61
N ALA A 138 9.77 -8.11 0.60
CA ALA A 138 10.81 -8.72 1.45
C ALA A 138 10.24 -9.47 2.66
N ARG A 139 8.91 -9.47 2.83
CA ARG A 139 8.24 -10.06 3.99
C ARG A 139 8.28 -11.58 4.01
N ILE A 140 8.19 -12.17 5.21
CA ILE A 140 7.99 -13.61 5.38
C ILE A 140 6.67 -14.05 4.71
N GLY A 141 6.73 -15.14 3.95
CA GLY A 141 5.56 -15.71 3.25
C GLY A 141 5.17 -15.01 1.95
N ARG A 142 5.92 -14.00 1.48
CA ARG A 142 5.68 -13.33 0.19
C ARG A 142 5.59 -14.31 -1.00
N ASP A 143 6.28 -15.44 -0.92
CA ASP A 143 6.38 -16.39 -2.04
C ASP A 143 5.04 -17.10 -2.30
N ALA A 144 4.05 -16.96 -1.41
CA ALA A 144 2.67 -17.35 -1.69
C ALA A 144 1.93 -16.37 -2.64
N PHE A 145 2.42 -15.13 -2.77
CA PHE A 145 1.75 -14.03 -3.46
C PHE A 145 2.49 -13.59 -4.72
N ILE A 146 3.82 -13.64 -4.73
CA ILE A 146 4.64 -13.19 -5.87
C ILE A 146 5.61 -14.25 -6.37
N THR A 147 5.97 -14.15 -7.65
CA THR A 147 7.17 -14.76 -8.23
C THR A 147 8.22 -13.68 -8.46
N ILE A 148 9.48 -14.02 -8.22
CA ILE A 148 10.63 -13.14 -8.45
C ILE A 148 11.57 -13.86 -9.41
N ASP A 149 11.89 -13.23 -10.54
CA ASP A 149 12.89 -13.73 -11.47
C ASP A 149 14.29 -13.26 -11.06
N PHE A 150 14.94 -14.06 -10.20
CA PHE A 150 16.29 -13.77 -9.71
C PHE A 150 17.37 -13.74 -10.82
N SER A 151 17.09 -14.28 -12.01
CA SER A 151 18.03 -14.21 -13.14
C SER A 151 18.16 -12.80 -13.71
N GLN A 152 17.17 -11.92 -13.44
CA GLN A 152 17.15 -10.54 -13.92
C GLN A 152 17.83 -9.55 -12.96
N LEU A 153 18.13 -9.99 -11.74
CA LEU A 153 18.66 -9.15 -10.67
C LEU A 153 20.19 -9.10 -10.71
N ASP A 154 20.74 -7.91 -10.59
CA ASP A 154 22.16 -7.75 -10.23
C ASP A 154 22.41 -8.19 -8.76
N ASP A 155 23.67 -8.22 -8.34
CA ASP A 155 24.01 -8.70 -6.98
C ASP A 155 23.42 -7.83 -5.85
N ASN A 156 23.13 -6.56 -6.12
CA ASN A 156 22.46 -5.68 -5.16
C ASN A 156 20.96 -5.98 -5.10
N GLY A 157 20.32 -6.18 -6.25
CA GLY A 157 18.95 -6.67 -6.37
C GLY A 157 18.79 -7.98 -5.61
N LYS A 158 19.65 -8.97 -5.85
CA LYS A 158 19.61 -10.25 -5.12
C LYS A 158 19.68 -10.08 -3.60
N LYS A 159 20.41 -9.08 -3.09
CA LYS A 159 20.45 -8.77 -1.64
C LYS A 159 19.17 -8.08 -1.16
N ASN A 160 18.66 -7.09 -1.91
CA ASN A 160 17.44 -6.35 -1.58
C ASN A 160 16.17 -7.20 -1.67
N PHE A 161 16.20 -8.25 -2.50
CA PHE A 161 15.12 -9.21 -2.63
C PHE A 161 15.25 -10.40 -1.68
N LYS A 162 16.18 -10.45 -0.73
CA LYS A 162 16.18 -11.52 0.29
C LYS A 162 15.02 -11.35 1.27
N ILE A 163 14.39 -12.46 1.66
CA ILE A 163 13.39 -12.46 2.74
C ILE A 163 14.09 -12.04 4.05
N ARG A 164 13.48 -11.14 4.80
CA ARG A 164 13.98 -10.72 6.12
C ARG A 164 13.53 -11.66 7.22
N ASN A 165 14.12 -12.85 7.23
CA ASN A 165 13.80 -13.89 8.21
C ASN A 165 14.57 -13.68 9.52
N TYR A 166 14.25 -12.63 10.30
CA TYR A 166 14.78 -12.46 11.66
C TYR A 166 13.67 -12.58 12.70
N SER A 167 13.99 -13.11 13.88
CA SER A 167 13.05 -13.37 14.99
C SER A 167 12.25 -12.15 15.47
N ASN A 168 12.70 -10.94 15.15
CA ASN A 168 12.11 -9.69 15.62
C ASN A 168 11.15 -9.06 14.60
N TYR A 169 10.90 -9.75 13.48
CA TYR A 169 9.91 -9.35 12.48
C TYR A 169 8.58 -10.03 12.77
N PHE A 170 7.52 -9.22 12.91
CA PHE A 170 6.19 -9.71 13.25
C PHE A 170 5.22 -9.39 12.12
N ASN A 171 4.59 -10.42 11.56
CA ASN A 171 3.43 -10.27 10.68
C ASN A 171 2.17 -10.14 11.54
N TYR A 172 1.50 -8.99 11.47
CA TYR A 172 0.31 -8.67 12.28
C TYR A 172 -1.00 -9.26 11.73
N SER A 173 -0.96 -10.46 11.16
CA SER A 173 -2.12 -11.18 10.59
C SER A 173 -2.81 -10.40 9.46
N VAL A 174 -2.00 -9.77 8.63
CA VAL A 174 -2.45 -8.97 7.49
C VAL A 174 -1.99 -9.61 6.20
N ASP A 175 -2.87 -9.55 5.21
CA ASP A 175 -2.64 -10.15 3.92
C ASP A 175 -1.61 -9.33 3.11
N TYR A 176 -1.07 -9.93 2.05
CA TYR A 176 -0.13 -9.25 1.13
C TYR A 176 -0.82 -8.13 0.39
N ASP A 177 -0.27 -6.91 0.41
CA ASP A 177 -0.82 -5.80 -0.37
C ASP A 177 0.12 -5.41 -1.53
N TYR A 178 -0.37 -5.60 -2.75
CA TYR A 178 0.35 -5.29 -3.97
C TYR A 178 0.50 -3.78 -4.20
N SER A 179 -0.45 -2.97 -3.73
CA SER A 179 -0.43 -1.49 -3.83
C SER A 179 0.17 -0.83 -2.60
N SER A 180 0.95 -1.59 -1.83
CA SER A 180 1.66 -1.10 -0.67
C SER A 180 2.73 -0.09 -1.08
N ILE A 181 2.76 1.09 -0.46
CA ILE A 181 3.89 2.03 -0.61
C ILE A 181 5.27 1.40 -0.27
N MET A 182 5.33 0.27 0.47
CA MET A 182 6.56 -0.48 0.76
C MET A 182 6.88 -1.54 -0.29
N HIS A 183 6.03 -1.73 -1.28
CA HIS A 183 6.29 -2.71 -2.32
C HIS A 183 7.33 -2.14 -3.31
N TYR A 184 8.10 -3.02 -3.94
CA TYR A 184 8.89 -2.67 -5.11
C TYR A 184 8.10 -2.83 -6.40
N GLY A 185 8.44 -2.06 -7.42
CA GLY A 185 7.76 -2.17 -8.70
C GLY A 185 8.16 -3.43 -9.45
N PRO A 186 7.38 -3.79 -10.46
CA PRO A 186 7.59 -5.01 -11.22
C PRO A 186 8.93 -5.04 -11.95
N TYR A 187 9.59 -3.89 -12.19
CA TYR A 187 10.87 -3.80 -12.90
C TYR A 187 12.05 -3.37 -12.02
N ASP A 188 11.87 -3.28 -10.70
CA ASP A 188 12.94 -2.83 -9.82
C ASP A 188 14.13 -3.79 -9.82
N PHE A 189 15.33 -3.21 -9.92
CA PHE A 189 16.60 -3.93 -10.08
C PHE A 189 16.70 -4.82 -11.33
N GLY A 190 15.73 -4.73 -12.26
CA GLY A 190 15.73 -5.47 -13.51
C GLY A 190 16.71 -4.90 -14.53
N SER A 191 17.32 -5.78 -15.33
CA SER A 191 18.19 -5.38 -16.43
C SER A 191 17.48 -4.47 -17.45
N PHE A 192 18.24 -3.53 -18.03
CA PHE A 192 17.71 -2.58 -19.03
C PHE A 192 17.00 -3.28 -20.19
N TRP A 193 17.63 -4.31 -20.78
CA TRP A 193 17.08 -5.04 -21.92
C TRP A 193 15.76 -5.72 -21.60
N LYS A 194 15.62 -6.36 -20.43
CA LYS A 194 14.36 -7.01 -20.04
C LYS A 194 13.25 -6.00 -19.77
N ARG A 195 13.57 -4.85 -19.17
CA ARG A 195 12.63 -3.72 -19.06
C ARG A 195 12.19 -3.23 -20.43
N LEU A 196 13.12 -3.10 -21.37
CA LEU A 196 12.84 -2.68 -22.75
C LEU A 196 11.89 -3.65 -23.46
N PHE A 197 12.05 -4.96 -23.23
CA PHE A 197 11.17 -6.00 -23.77
C PHE A 197 9.93 -6.33 -22.90
N GLY A 198 9.67 -5.53 -21.85
CA GLY A 198 8.46 -5.66 -21.05
C GLY A 198 8.40 -6.86 -20.10
N PHE A 199 9.52 -7.52 -19.80
CA PHE A 199 9.55 -8.65 -18.85
C PHE A 199 9.74 -8.14 -17.41
N PRO A 200 8.73 -8.26 -16.53
CA PRO A 200 8.89 -7.83 -15.14
C PRO A 200 9.69 -8.85 -14.33
N VAL A 201 10.44 -8.34 -13.35
CA VAL A 201 11.16 -9.07 -12.30
C VAL A 201 10.18 -9.67 -11.30
N ILE A 202 9.14 -8.93 -10.91
CA ILE A 202 8.11 -9.36 -9.96
C ILE A 202 6.80 -9.57 -10.70
N LYS A 203 6.12 -10.71 -10.45
CA LYS A 203 4.77 -10.97 -10.95
C LYS A 203 3.87 -11.49 -9.84
N SER A 204 2.57 -11.18 -9.90
CA SER A 204 1.60 -11.76 -8.98
C SER A 204 1.28 -13.21 -9.33
N LYS A 205 1.07 -14.04 -8.29
CA LYS A 205 0.55 -15.41 -8.37
C LYS A 205 -0.99 -15.48 -8.31
N LEU A 206 -1.66 -14.44 -7.82
CA LEU A 206 -3.12 -14.43 -7.64
C LEU A 206 -3.86 -14.06 -8.92
N HIS A 207 -3.57 -12.87 -9.44
CA HIS A 207 -4.14 -12.37 -10.70
C HIS A 207 -3.12 -11.48 -11.37
N TRP A 208 -2.90 -11.62 -12.68
CA TRP A 208 -1.80 -10.94 -13.37
C TRP A 208 -1.87 -9.41 -13.26
N GLN A 209 -3.08 -8.81 -13.19
CA GLN A 209 -3.26 -7.36 -13.01
C GLN A 209 -2.70 -6.82 -11.70
N PHE A 210 -2.60 -7.63 -10.64
CA PHE A 210 -1.89 -7.21 -9.42
C PHE A 210 -0.43 -6.85 -9.70
N THR A 211 0.19 -7.39 -10.74
CA THR A 211 1.56 -7.03 -11.15
C THR A 211 1.67 -5.54 -11.53
N TRP A 212 0.60 -4.97 -12.08
CA TRP A 212 0.54 -3.56 -12.50
C TRP A 212 0.01 -2.63 -11.40
N MET A 213 -0.32 -3.23 -10.25
CA MET A 213 -0.57 -2.53 -9.00
C MET A 213 0.69 -2.46 -8.13
N MET A 214 1.72 -3.27 -8.43
CA MET A 214 3.01 -3.23 -7.74
C MET A 214 3.75 -1.97 -8.13
N GLU A 215 4.17 -1.21 -7.13
CA GLU A 215 4.71 0.12 -7.37
C GLU A 215 6.19 0.18 -7.09
N SER A 216 6.94 0.71 -8.07
CA SER A 216 8.28 1.24 -7.83
C SER A 216 8.12 2.68 -7.42
N ILE A 217 9.19 3.24 -6.87
CA ILE A 217 9.35 4.56 -6.32
C ILE A 217 9.08 5.71 -7.35
N TYR A 218 8.45 5.45 -8.51
CA TYR A 218 8.50 6.31 -9.71
C TYR A 218 7.19 6.58 -10.46
N ALA A 219 6.04 6.04 -10.04
CA ALA A 219 4.88 6.04 -10.96
C ALA A 219 3.75 7.01 -10.60
N ILE A 220 3.69 7.54 -9.40
CA ILE A 220 2.38 7.75 -8.82
C ILE A 220 1.98 9.26 -8.98
N VAL A 221 0.76 9.62 -9.47
CA VAL A 221 0.09 10.98 -9.44
C VAL A 221 -1.35 11.01 -8.79
N ILE A 222 -1.50 11.60 -7.57
CA ILE A 222 -2.74 11.88 -6.77
C ILE A 222 -3.60 10.68 -6.20
N GLY A 223 -3.78 10.50 -4.88
CA GLY A 223 -5.06 10.70 -4.12
C GLY A 223 -5.91 9.51 -3.53
N VAL A 224 -5.59 8.80 -2.40
CA VAL A 224 -6.34 8.19 -1.22
C VAL A 224 -5.42 7.36 -0.26
N VAL A 225 -5.10 7.84 0.94
CA VAL A 225 -4.34 7.03 1.94
C VAL A 225 -5.27 6.18 2.80
N GLY A 226 -4.97 4.89 2.87
CA GLY A 226 -5.51 3.95 3.84
C GLY A 226 -4.62 3.81 5.08
N PRO A 227 -5.12 3.09 6.08
CA PRO A 227 -4.53 2.93 7.41
C PRO A 227 -3.05 2.59 7.49
N VAL A 228 -2.34 3.31 8.34
CA VAL A 228 -1.04 2.86 8.83
C VAL A 228 -1.27 1.91 10.00
N ILE A 229 -1.00 0.61 9.81
CA ILE A 229 -1.02 -0.39 10.89
C ILE A 229 0.27 -0.25 11.69
N ILE A 230 0.34 0.77 12.52
CA ILE A 230 1.36 0.87 13.58
C ILE A 230 0.66 0.63 14.92
N LEU A 231 0.87 -0.58 15.44
CA LEU A 231 1.02 -0.86 16.87
C LEU A 231 -0.10 -0.52 17.87
N VAL A 232 -1.33 -0.25 17.43
CA VAL A 232 -2.45 -0.01 18.36
C VAL A 232 -3.13 -1.30 18.85
N LYS A 233 -2.34 -2.35 19.11
CA LYS A 233 -2.76 -3.35 20.12
C LYS A 233 -2.38 -2.90 21.54
N LEU A 234 -1.67 -1.77 21.69
CA LEU A 234 -1.23 -1.26 22.99
C LEU A 234 -2.25 -0.37 23.72
N PHE A 235 -3.33 0.09 23.09
CA PHE A 235 -4.42 0.64 23.89
C PHE A 235 -5.18 -0.50 24.57
N LYS A 236 -4.85 -0.69 25.86
CA LYS A 236 -5.49 -1.62 26.79
C LYS A 236 -6.99 -1.40 26.95
N ASN A 237 -7.55 -0.29 26.48
CA ASN A 237 -8.99 -0.01 26.52
C ASN A 237 -9.65 -0.18 25.13
N LYS A 238 -9.66 -1.40 24.61
CA LYS A 238 -10.50 -1.76 23.45
C LYS A 238 -11.97 -1.66 23.85
N THR A 239 -12.71 -0.68 23.33
CA THR A 239 -14.18 -0.62 23.47
C THR A 239 -14.92 -1.09 22.22
N ILE A 240 -14.36 -0.89 21.01
CA ILE A 240 -15.03 -1.24 19.74
C ILE A 240 -14.40 -2.41 18.99
N SER A 241 -15.24 -3.19 18.30
CA SER A 241 -14.84 -4.26 17.38
C SER A 241 -15.04 -3.82 15.93
N CYS A 242 -13.94 -3.67 15.20
CA CYS A 242 -13.95 -3.22 13.80
C CYS A 242 -14.13 -4.39 12.82
N ARG A 243 -14.86 -4.17 11.75
CA ARG A 243 -15.18 -5.16 10.70
C ARG A 243 -14.42 -4.85 9.40
N ASN A 244 -14.45 -5.80 8.46
CA ASN A 244 -13.91 -5.65 7.11
C ASN A 244 -12.46 -5.15 7.05
N GLY A 245 -11.62 -5.54 8.01
CA GLY A 245 -10.21 -5.12 8.06
C GLY A 245 -9.99 -3.68 8.54
N GLY A 246 -11.02 -3.02 9.08
CA GLY A 246 -10.88 -1.78 9.84
C GLY A 246 -10.26 -2.01 11.22
N TYR A 247 -9.84 -0.94 11.87
CA TYR A 247 -9.14 -0.95 13.16
C TYR A 247 -9.49 0.32 13.95
N PRO A 248 -9.37 0.31 15.29
CA PRO A 248 -9.80 1.44 16.11
C PRO A 248 -9.06 2.74 15.76
N ASP A 249 -9.79 3.86 15.70
CA ASP A 249 -9.20 5.18 15.60
C ASP A 249 -8.45 5.49 16.90
N PHE A 250 -7.22 6.00 16.76
CA PHE A 250 -6.34 6.29 17.88
C PHE A 250 -6.67 7.61 18.59
N ARG A 251 -7.42 8.50 17.95
CA ARG A 251 -7.94 9.75 18.54
C ARG A 251 -9.28 9.51 19.23
N ASP A 252 -10.05 8.57 18.71
CA ASP A 252 -11.37 8.21 19.21
C ASP A 252 -11.57 6.69 19.18
N CYS A 253 -11.23 6.03 20.29
CA CYS A 253 -11.34 4.57 20.44
C CYS A 253 -12.77 4.04 20.31
N SER A 254 -13.79 4.91 20.25
CA SER A 254 -15.19 4.53 19.98
C SER A 254 -15.50 4.36 18.49
N LYS A 255 -14.55 4.67 17.59
CA LYS A 255 -14.69 4.57 16.14
C LYS A 255 -13.59 3.72 15.53
N CYS A 256 -13.83 3.28 14.31
CA CYS A 256 -12.86 2.55 13.49
C CYS A 256 -12.46 3.39 12.27
N ILE A 257 -11.19 3.33 11.90
CA ILE A 257 -10.73 3.78 10.59
C ILE A 257 -10.96 2.64 9.59
N CYS A 258 -11.63 2.96 8.48
CA CYS A 258 -12.17 1.98 7.56
C CYS A 258 -11.35 1.85 6.27
N PRO A 259 -11.19 0.63 5.74
CA PRO A 259 -10.59 0.43 4.43
C PRO A 259 -11.46 1.02 3.31
N THR A 260 -10.85 1.29 2.17
CA THR A 260 -11.51 1.86 0.98
C THR A 260 -12.83 1.13 0.65
N GLY A 261 -13.90 1.91 0.51
CA GLY A 261 -15.24 1.39 0.21
C GLY A 261 -16.09 0.96 1.41
N TYR A 262 -15.54 0.98 2.62
CA TYR A 262 -16.30 0.76 3.87
C TYR A 262 -16.39 2.05 4.70
N THR A 263 -17.44 2.16 5.51
CA THR A 263 -17.72 3.34 6.35
C THR A 263 -18.51 2.97 7.62
N GLY A 264 -18.76 3.97 8.45
CA GLY A 264 -19.43 3.90 9.75
C GLY A 264 -18.49 3.49 10.88
N ASP A 265 -18.95 3.67 12.13
CA ASP A 265 -18.11 3.54 13.33
C ASP A 265 -17.42 2.17 13.48
N THR A 266 -17.99 1.10 12.88
CA THR A 266 -17.43 -0.26 12.91
C THR A 266 -16.92 -0.75 11.56
N CYS A 267 -16.93 0.09 10.51
CA CYS A 267 -16.65 -0.30 9.12
C CYS A 267 -17.57 -1.40 8.58
N GLY A 268 -18.78 -1.55 9.15
CA GLY A 268 -19.77 -2.54 8.76
C GLY A 268 -20.67 -2.12 7.59
N LYS A 269 -20.65 -0.84 7.20
CA LYS A 269 -21.42 -0.28 6.10
C LYS A 269 -20.52 -0.06 4.89
N ILE A 270 -21.09 -0.08 3.69
CA ILE A 270 -20.38 0.34 2.47
C ILE A 270 -20.57 1.85 2.27
N VAL A 271 -19.62 2.49 1.59
CA VAL A 271 -19.75 3.91 1.22
C VAL A 271 -20.99 4.13 0.35
N GLU A 272 -21.65 5.27 0.53
CA GLU A 272 -22.84 5.62 -0.24
C GLU A 272 -22.50 5.77 -1.73
N SER A 273 -23.36 5.23 -2.59
CA SER A 273 -23.20 5.28 -4.03
C SER A 273 -23.90 6.50 -4.63
N SER A 274 -23.49 6.88 -5.84
CA SER A 274 -24.20 7.90 -6.61
C SER A 274 -25.64 7.46 -6.89
N SER A 275 -26.59 8.40 -6.94
CA SER A 275 -28.02 8.10 -7.13
C SER A 275 -28.32 7.29 -8.40
N GLY A 276 -27.50 7.43 -9.44
CA GLY A 276 -27.63 6.69 -10.70
C GLY A 276 -27.28 5.20 -10.63
N CYS A 277 -26.67 4.72 -9.54
CA CYS A 277 -26.24 3.32 -9.43
C CYS A 277 -27.40 2.33 -9.19
N GLY A 278 -28.58 2.82 -8.81
CA GLY A 278 -29.73 1.97 -8.46
C GLY A 278 -29.46 1.08 -7.24
N ASN A 279 -29.76 -0.21 -7.35
CA ASN A 279 -29.49 -1.15 -6.25
C ASN A 279 -27.99 -1.43 -6.10
N THR A 280 -27.50 -1.38 -4.86
CA THR A 280 -26.09 -1.55 -4.52
C THR A 280 -25.80 -2.80 -3.71
N THR A 281 -26.82 -3.49 -3.20
CA THR A 281 -26.65 -4.73 -2.42
C THR A 281 -27.39 -5.87 -3.07
N TYR A 282 -26.67 -6.96 -3.34
CA TYR A 282 -27.19 -8.14 -4.02
C TYR A 282 -26.91 -9.40 -3.22
N ASN A 283 -27.87 -10.33 -3.23
CA ASN A 283 -27.67 -11.69 -2.77
C ASN A 283 -27.42 -12.59 -3.98
N ALA A 284 -26.31 -13.31 -3.98
CA ALA A 284 -25.97 -14.28 -5.02
C ALA A 284 -26.89 -15.50 -4.94
N SER A 285 -27.34 -15.97 -6.11
CA SER A 285 -28.10 -17.21 -6.30
C SER A 285 -27.29 -18.20 -7.12
N GLU A 286 -27.76 -19.43 -7.28
CA GLU A 286 -27.10 -20.45 -8.12
C GLU A 286 -27.09 -20.08 -9.62
N THR A 287 -27.99 -19.18 -10.02
CA THR A 287 -28.10 -18.62 -11.36
C THR A 287 -27.20 -17.39 -11.54
N ASN A 288 -26.70 -17.19 -12.76
CA ASN A 288 -25.94 -15.99 -13.10
C ASN A 288 -26.85 -14.76 -13.12
N ILE A 289 -26.49 -13.73 -12.37
CA ILE A 289 -27.17 -12.43 -12.35
C ILE A 289 -26.28 -11.42 -13.09
N PRO A 290 -26.71 -10.86 -14.23
CA PRO A 290 -25.96 -9.83 -14.97
C PRO A 290 -26.18 -8.44 -14.38
N ILE A 291 -25.11 -7.65 -14.32
CA ILE A 291 -25.12 -6.23 -13.93
C ILE A 291 -24.25 -5.43 -14.91
N ILE A 292 -24.77 -4.28 -15.33
CA ILE A 292 -24.06 -3.30 -16.16
C ILE A 292 -23.97 -2.00 -15.35
N LEU A 293 -22.75 -1.50 -15.20
CA LEU A 293 -22.46 -0.16 -14.67
C LEU A 293 -21.85 0.66 -15.80
N GLY A 294 -22.30 1.91 -15.95
CA GLY A 294 -21.85 2.81 -17.01
C GLY A 294 -21.81 4.25 -16.52
N ASP A 295 -21.33 5.14 -17.40
CA ASP A 295 -21.31 6.59 -17.20
C ASP A 295 -20.42 7.11 -16.05
N LYS A 296 -20.45 8.43 -15.88
CA LYS A 296 -19.71 9.13 -14.82
C LYS A 296 -20.45 9.01 -13.49
N MET A 297 -20.23 7.91 -12.78
CA MET A 297 -20.77 7.68 -11.44
C MET A 297 -19.82 6.86 -10.55
N ASN A 298 -19.97 7.02 -9.24
CA ASN A 298 -19.26 6.21 -8.25
C ASN A 298 -20.24 5.23 -7.59
N CYS A 299 -20.05 3.93 -7.81
CA CYS A 299 -20.90 2.88 -7.26
C CYS A 299 -20.09 1.93 -6.38
N TYR A 300 -20.66 1.58 -5.22
CA TYR A 300 -20.13 0.60 -4.28
C TYR A 300 -21.12 -0.55 -4.22
N ILE A 301 -20.82 -1.65 -4.90
CA ILE A 301 -21.72 -2.79 -5.05
C ILE A 301 -21.27 -3.93 -4.13
N LEU A 302 -22.10 -4.28 -3.15
CA LEU A 302 -21.88 -5.39 -2.23
C LEU A 302 -22.67 -6.62 -2.66
N ILE A 303 -21.95 -7.68 -3.03
CA ILE A 303 -22.54 -8.98 -3.37
C ILE A 303 -22.29 -9.93 -2.20
N ARG A 304 -23.34 -10.61 -1.73
CA ARG A 304 -23.31 -11.55 -0.61
C ARG A 304 -23.79 -12.94 -1.05
N ALA A 305 -23.05 -13.97 -0.69
CA ALA A 305 -23.49 -15.37 -0.77
C ALA A 305 -24.06 -15.82 0.59
N LYS A 306 -24.75 -16.97 0.59
CA LYS A 306 -25.20 -17.66 1.79
C LYS A 306 -24.01 -18.08 2.67
N GLU A 307 -24.33 -18.51 3.89
CA GLU A 307 -23.32 -19.04 4.80
C GLU A 307 -22.59 -20.24 4.19
N ASN A 308 -21.28 -20.33 4.42
CA ASN A 308 -20.36 -21.32 3.83
C ASN A 308 -20.26 -21.34 2.31
N LYS A 309 -20.85 -20.36 1.61
CA LYS A 309 -20.73 -20.18 0.16
C LYS A 309 -19.83 -19.00 -0.18
N LYS A 310 -19.43 -18.94 -1.44
CA LYS A 310 -18.61 -17.90 -2.06
C LYS A 310 -19.34 -17.31 -3.26
N VAL A 311 -18.83 -16.20 -3.75
CA VAL A 311 -19.31 -15.52 -4.96
C VAL A 311 -18.34 -15.84 -6.09
N LEU A 312 -18.87 -16.34 -7.20
CA LEU A 312 -18.17 -16.43 -8.47
C LEU A 312 -18.55 -15.20 -9.29
N LEU A 313 -17.59 -14.34 -9.58
CA LEU A 313 -17.76 -13.10 -10.33
C LEU A 313 -17.04 -13.22 -11.67
N THR A 314 -17.75 -13.12 -12.78
CA THR A 314 -17.16 -13.09 -14.12
C THR A 314 -17.33 -11.70 -14.70
N ILE A 315 -16.20 -11.04 -14.98
CA ILE A 315 -16.17 -9.77 -15.69
C ILE A 315 -16.23 -10.10 -17.18
N SER A 316 -17.29 -9.69 -17.85
CA SER A 316 -17.52 -9.95 -19.27
C SER A 316 -16.95 -8.85 -20.15
N TYR A 317 -17.02 -7.60 -19.69
CA TYR A 317 -16.48 -6.43 -20.39
C TYR A 317 -16.09 -5.35 -19.40
N LEU A 318 -14.98 -4.67 -19.68
CA LEU A 318 -14.43 -3.59 -18.86
C LEU A 318 -13.90 -2.46 -19.75
N ASN A 319 -14.32 -1.24 -19.46
CA ASN A 319 -13.67 -0.01 -19.89
C ASN A 319 -13.45 0.88 -18.66
N ALA A 320 -12.34 0.66 -17.97
CA ALA A 320 -11.94 1.38 -16.77
C ALA A 320 -11.03 2.58 -17.11
N PRO A 321 -10.81 3.52 -16.17
CA PRO A 321 -9.86 4.60 -16.38
C PRO A 321 -8.47 4.08 -16.76
N SER A 322 -7.71 4.89 -17.50
CA SER A 322 -6.39 4.50 -18.00
C SER A 322 -5.35 4.45 -16.89
N TYR A 323 -4.32 3.63 -17.11
CA TYR A 323 -3.11 3.60 -16.26
C TYR A 323 -2.48 4.99 -16.18
N THR A 324 -2.00 5.34 -15.00
CA THR A 324 -1.19 6.54 -14.77
C THR A 324 0.27 6.10 -14.70
N ASN A 325 1.11 6.54 -15.64
CA ASN A 325 2.52 6.11 -15.74
C ASN A 325 2.72 4.58 -15.70
N ASN A 326 1.87 3.83 -16.41
CA ASN A 326 1.86 2.36 -16.44
C ASN A 326 1.46 1.66 -15.12
N VAL A 327 0.90 2.39 -14.16
CA VAL A 327 0.43 1.84 -12.88
C VAL A 327 -1.07 2.03 -12.73
N CYS A 328 -1.71 1.04 -12.11
CA CYS A 328 -3.12 1.04 -11.78
C CYS A 328 -3.32 1.32 -10.29
N THR A 329 -3.96 2.45 -9.96
CA THR A 329 -4.13 2.95 -8.58
C THR A 329 -5.60 3.02 -8.20
N GLU A 330 -5.92 2.99 -6.90
CA GLU A 330 -7.32 3.06 -6.40
C GLU A 330 -8.06 4.34 -6.83
N LYS A 331 -7.36 5.43 -7.18
CA LYS A 331 -7.99 6.63 -7.73
C LYS A 331 -8.55 6.40 -9.12
N ASN A 332 -7.75 5.78 -10.00
CA ASN A 332 -8.03 5.66 -11.44
C ASN A 332 -8.29 4.21 -11.83
N ALA A 333 -9.06 3.47 -11.02
CA ALA A 333 -9.39 2.08 -11.28
C ALA A 333 -10.80 1.74 -10.81
N PHE A 334 -11.36 0.69 -11.41
CA PHE A 334 -12.39 -0.08 -10.70
C PHE A 334 -11.69 -1.06 -9.77
N GLN A 335 -12.28 -1.37 -8.63
CA GLN A 335 -11.66 -2.21 -7.62
C GLN A 335 -12.57 -3.36 -7.19
N ILE A 336 -12.02 -4.56 -7.08
CA ILE A 336 -12.73 -5.75 -6.61
C ILE A 336 -12.08 -6.25 -5.32
N LYS A 337 -12.73 -6.01 -4.18
CA LYS A 337 -12.34 -6.57 -2.87
C LYS A 337 -12.93 -7.96 -2.67
N TYR A 338 -12.36 -8.96 -3.34
CA TYR A 338 -12.80 -10.37 -3.28
C TYR A 338 -12.11 -11.21 -2.19
N ARG A 339 -10.95 -10.75 -1.71
CA ARG A 339 -10.11 -11.45 -0.73
C ARG A 339 -10.72 -11.48 0.67
N LYS A 340 -10.24 -12.36 1.54
CA LYS A 340 -10.78 -12.51 2.91
C LYS A 340 -10.47 -11.26 3.73
N ASP A 341 -9.23 -10.78 3.67
CA ASP A 341 -8.85 -9.49 4.22
C ASP A 341 -9.34 -8.36 3.31
N LYS A 342 -10.44 -7.72 3.71
CA LYS A 342 -10.97 -6.52 3.02
C LYS A 342 -10.15 -5.25 3.32
N GLY A 343 -9.24 -5.38 4.29
CA GLY A 343 -8.27 -4.38 4.66
C GLY A 343 -7.28 -4.09 3.55
N ALA A 344 -6.70 -5.12 2.95
CA ALA A 344 -5.77 -4.99 1.84
C ALA A 344 -6.45 -4.39 0.59
N THR A 345 -5.64 -3.77 -0.27
CA THR A 345 -6.09 -3.29 -1.57
C THR A 345 -6.66 -4.45 -2.41
N GLY A 346 -7.90 -4.29 -2.86
CA GLY A 346 -8.57 -5.21 -3.78
C GLY A 346 -7.94 -5.18 -5.17
N LEU A 347 -8.35 -6.10 -6.05
CA LEU A 347 -7.87 -6.11 -7.44
C LEU A 347 -8.29 -4.84 -8.17
N LEU A 348 -7.31 -4.05 -8.60
CA LEU A 348 -7.53 -2.86 -9.40
C LEU A 348 -7.57 -3.22 -10.88
N LEU A 349 -8.55 -2.65 -11.57
CA LEU A 349 -8.83 -2.83 -12.98
C LEU A 349 -8.68 -1.49 -13.69
N CYS A 350 -7.72 -1.41 -14.61
CA CYS A 350 -7.46 -0.22 -15.43
C CYS A 350 -7.45 -0.56 -16.91
N GLY A 351 -7.83 0.43 -17.73
CA GLY A 351 -7.90 0.32 -19.19
C GLY A 351 -9.06 -0.54 -19.68
N HIS A 352 -8.98 -0.89 -20.96
CA HIS A 352 -10.00 -1.66 -21.65
C HIS A 352 -9.67 -3.15 -21.66
N GLN A 353 -10.65 -4.00 -21.35
CA GLN A 353 -10.54 -5.45 -21.39
C GLN A 353 -11.82 -6.09 -21.93
N SER A 354 -11.71 -6.73 -23.11
CA SER A 354 -12.81 -7.42 -23.79
C SER A 354 -12.80 -8.94 -23.58
N ILE A 355 -11.70 -9.50 -23.05
CA ILE A 355 -11.59 -10.93 -22.77
C ILE A 355 -12.19 -11.19 -21.38
N PRO A 356 -13.23 -12.03 -21.25
CA PRO A 356 -13.83 -12.33 -19.97
C PRO A 356 -12.85 -13.04 -19.04
N PHE A 357 -12.93 -12.72 -17.75
CA PHE A 357 -12.18 -13.42 -16.69
C PHE A 357 -13.04 -13.59 -15.45
N THR A 358 -12.71 -14.62 -14.66
CA THR A 358 -13.52 -15.01 -13.50
C THR A 358 -12.69 -14.94 -12.22
N ILE A 359 -13.29 -14.40 -11.17
CA ILE A 359 -12.73 -14.30 -9.82
C ILE A 359 -13.66 -15.03 -8.87
N LYS A 360 -13.10 -15.95 -8.10
CA LYS A 360 -13.80 -16.60 -6.98
C LYS A 360 -13.44 -15.87 -5.69
N SER A 361 -14.43 -15.46 -4.91
CA SER A 361 -14.19 -14.79 -3.64
C SER A 361 -13.56 -15.73 -2.61
N GLU A 362 -12.75 -15.18 -1.71
CA GLU A 362 -12.16 -15.94 -0.60
C GLU A 362 -13.09 -15.98 0.63
N SER A 363 -14.14 -15.15 0.64
CA SER A 363 -15.18 -15.11 1.66
C SER A 363 -16.57 -15.06 1.04
N ARG A 364 -17.63 -15.05 1.85
CA ARG A 364 -19.03 -14.96 1.40
C ARG A 364 -19.44 -13.64 0.74
N SER A 365 -18.50 -12.72 0.49
CA SER A 365 -18.84 -11.43 -0.10
C SER A 365 -17.74 -10.84 -0.97
N ILE A 366 -18.16 -10.09 -1.99
CA ILE A 366 -17.32 -9.23 -2.82
C ILE A 366 -17.86 -7.80 -2.70
N LEU A 367 -16.97 -6.84 -2.52
CA LEU A 367 -17.27 -5.43 -2.74
C LEU A 367 -16.63 -5.01 -4.06
N ILE A 368 -17.44 -4.50 -4.99
CA ILE A 368 -17.00 -3.90 -6.24
C ILE A 368 -17.11 -2.38 -6.08
N ILE A 369 -16.04 -1.67 -6.41
CA ILE A 369 -15.98 -0.22 -6.41
C ILE A 369 -15.80 0.23 -7.86
N TYR A 370 -16.83 0.82 -8.42
CA TYR A 370 -16.84 1.40 -9.74
C TYR A 370 -16.68 2.91 -9.62
N LYS A 371 -15.62 3.47 -10.21
CA LYS A 371 -15.33 4.91 -10.24
C LYS A 371 -15.32 5.40 -11.69
N GLY A 372 -16.51 5.59 -12.27
CA GLY A 372 -16.66 6.04 -13.65
C GLY A 372 -16.26 7.50 -13.82
N THR A 373 -15.30 7.77 -14.71
CA THR A 373 -14.74 9.12 -14.93
C THR A 373 -15.39 9.86 -16.10
N GLY A 374 -16.12 9.15 -16.98
CA GLY A 374 -16.81 9.73 -18.13
C GLY A 374 -17.82 8.77 -18.77
N GLY A 375 -18.51 9.21 -19.82
CA GLY A 375 -19.56 8.41 -20.51
C GLY A 375 -19.05 7.13 -21.19
N HIS A 376 -17.74 6.98 -21.36
CA HIS A 376 -17.13 5.75 -21.88
C HIS A 376 -16.82 4.73 -20.79
N SER A 377 -16.81 5.12 -19.50
CA SER A 377 -16.55 4.20 -18.40
C SER A 377 -17.65 3.13 -18.35
N MET A 378 -17.28 1.85 -18.32
CA MET A 378 -18.25 0.77 -18.34
C MET A 378 -17.72 -0.51 -17.71
N MET A 379 -18.57 -1.24 -17.00
CA MET A 379 -18.26 -2.55 -16.44
C MET A 379 -19.49 -3.44 -16.56
N HIS A 380 -19.36 -4.54 -17.31
CA HIS A 380 -20.38 -5.58 -17.39
C HIS A 380 -19.86 -6.85 -16.72
N PHE A 381 -20.60 -7.35 -15.75
CA PHE A 381 -20.24 -8.56 -15.03
C PHE A 381 -21.47 -9.40 -14.70
N VAL A 382 -21.24 -10.71 -14.56
CA VAL A 382 -22.21 -11.64 -14.01
C VAL A 382 -21.68 -12.20 -12.69
N PHE A 383 -22.56 -12.46 -11.74
CA PHE A 383 -22.18 -13.15 -10.53
C PHE A 383 -23.17 -14.26 -10.18
N LYS A 384 -22.67 -15.27 -9.47
CA LYS A 384 -23.49 -16.33 -8.87
C LYS A 384 -22.84 -16.85 -7.59
N GLU A 385 -23.60 -17.64 -6.86
CA GLU A 385 -23.14 -18.41 -5.72
C GLU A 385 -22.31 -19.62 -6.22
N THR A 386 -21.28 -19.96 -5.47
CA THR A 386 -20.46 -21.16 -5.64
C THR A 386 -20.03 -21.69 -4.28
N ASP A 387 -19.64 -22.95 -4.21
CA ASP A 387 -18.98 -23.52 -3.02
C ASP A 387 -17.64 -22.84 -2.71
#